data_AF-A0A5E4AYL7-F1
#
_entry.id   AF-A0A5E4AYL7-F1
#
_cell.length_a   1.000
_cell.length_b   1.000
_cell.length_c   1.000
_cell.angle_alpha   90.00
_cell.angle_beta   90.00
_cell.angle_gamma   90.00
#
_symmetry.space_group_name_H-M   'P 1'
#
loop_
_entity.id
_entity.type
_entity.pdbx_description
1 polymer ?
#
loop_
_entity_poly.entity_id
_entity_poly.type
_entity_poly.pdbx_seq_one_letter_code
_entity_poly.pdbx_strand_id
1 'polypeptide(L)'
;MMLPDLGVCPSLAKGGTPRCAPESSRRRIPVSAWLAGVGLLIAFLSTLGCSARAPGLSMAEGDTLVSVDYEIFGKVQGVFFRKYTQAEGKKLGLVGWVQNTDRGTVQGQLQGPISKVRRMQEWLETKGSPKSHIDRANFSNEKVILKLDYSEFQIVK
;
A
#
# COMPACT_ATOMS: atom_id res chain seq x y z
N MET A 1 17.48 -38.22 28.44
CA MET A 1 16.97 -37.41 29.56
C MET A 1 17.10 -35.94 29.17
N MET A 2 16.05 -35.12 29.17
CA MET A 2 14.62 -35.42 29.35
C MET A 2 13.82 -34.32 28.64
N LEU A 3 12.81 -34.66 27.84
CA LEU A 3 11.72 -33.72 27.54
C LEU A 3 10.78 -33.67 28.75
N PRO A 4 10.08 -32.55 28.97
CA PRO A 4 8.76 -32.55 29.55
C PRO A 4 7.69 -32.22 28.49
N ASP A 5 6.65 -33.04 28.45
CA ASP A 5 5.51 -32.97 27.53
C ASP A 5 4.38 -32.03 28.04
N LEU A 6 3.61 -31.53 27.07
CA LEU A 6 2.17 -31.17 27.06
C LEU A 6 1.44 -30.71 28.35
N GLY A 7 0.73 -29.56 28.22
CA GLY A 7 -0.27 -29.06 29.18
C GLY A 7 -1.42 -28.30 28.49
N VAL A 8 -2.54 -28.99 28.30
CA VAL A 8 -3.72 -28.71 27.44
C VAL A 8 -4.55 -27.43 27.76
N CYS A 9 -5.23 -26.89 26.74
CA CYS A 9 -6.14 -25.72 26.76
C CYS A 9 -7.55 -26.00 27.34
N PRO A 10 -8.32 -24.95 27.68
CA PRO A 10 -9.52 -24.59 26.87
C PRO A 10 -9.72 -23.06 26.76
N SER A 11 -10.63 -22.45 25.99
CA SER A 11 -11.43 -22.71 24.76
C SER A 11 -12.44 -21.53 24.65
N LEU A 12 -12.89 -21.16 23.43
CA LEU A 12 -13.82 -20.03 23.11
C LEU A 12 -13.27 -18.62 23.46
N ALA A 13 -13.56 -17.50 22.77
CA ALA A 13 -14.41 -17.15 21.61
C ALA A 13 -14.00 -15.70 21.15
N LYS A 14 -14.37 -15.11 19.99
CA LYS A 14 -15.18 -15.47 18.81
C LYS A 14 -14.83 -14.52 17.63
N GLY A 15 -14.92 -14.98 16.38
CA GLY A 15 -14.95 -14.13 15.17
C GLY A 15 -13.58 -13.77 14.55
N GLY A 16 -13.39 -13.81 13.22
CA GLY A 16 -14.32 -14.15 12.14
C GLY A 16 -13.84 -13.56 10.82
N THR A 17 -13.00 -14.29 10.08
CA THR A 17 -12.41 -13.87 8.79
C THR A 17 -13.21 -14.44 7.60
N PRO A 18 -12.97 -14.02 6.34
CA PRO A 18 -14.01 -13.89 5.33
C PRO A 18 -14.16 -15.13 4.43
N ARG A 19 -15.21 -15.16 3.57
CA ARG A 19 -15.08 -15.61 2.17
C ARG A 19 -16.35 -15.47 1.29
N CYS A 20 -16.07 -15.32 -0.01
CA CYS A 20 -16.79 -15.89 -1.15
C CYS A 20 -18.22 -15.41 -1.54
N ALA A 21 -18.26 -14.77 -2.72
CA ALA A 21 -19.25 -14.98 -3.78
C ALA A 21 -19.31 -16.49 -4.21
N PRO A 22 -20.29 -17.02 -4.98
CA PRO A 22 -20.92 -16.34 -6.12
C PRO A 22 -22.40 -16.70 -6.47
N GLU A 23 -22.87 -16.07 -7.56
CA GLU A 23 -23.81 -16.58 -8.60
C GLU A 23 -25.11 -17.29 -8.19
N SER A 24 -26.28 -16.66 -8.43
CA SER A 24 -27.50 -17.40 -8.82
C SER A 24 -28.62 -16.53 -9.43
N SER A 25 -29.36 -17.14 -10.35
CA SER A 25 -30.78 -16.83 -10.66
C SER A 25 -31.10 -15.53 -11.40
N ARG A 26 -30.64 -15.47 -12.65
CA ARG A 26 -31.50 -15.36 -13.84
C ARG A 26 -33.02 -15.43 -13.52
N ARG A 27 -33.71 -14.28 -13.46
CA ARG A 27 -35.19 -14.23 -13.56
C ARG A 27 -35.59 -13.70 -14.93
N ARG A 28 -36.25 -14.57 -15.71
CA ARG A 28 -37.02 -14.17 -16.90
C ARG A 28 -38.24 -13.40 -16.42
N ILE A 29 -38.50 -12.22 -16.99
CA ILE A 29 -39.77 -11.52 -16.81
C ILE A 29 -40.65 -11.92 -18.02
N PRO A 30 -41.83 -12.54 -17.81
CA PRO A 30 -42.74 -12.82 -18.91
C PRO A 30 -43.39 -11.52 -19.41
N VAL A 31 -43.48 -11.39 -20.72
CA VAL A 31 -44.22 -10.33 -21.42
C VAL A 31 -45.74 -10.58 -21.33
N SER A 32 -46.50 -9.53 -21.68
CA SER A 32 -47.97 -9.47 -21.85
C SER A 32 -48.83 -9.38 -20.57
N ALA A 33 -49.19 -8.14 -20.24
CA ALA A 33 -50.48 -7.78 -19.66
C ALA A 33 -51.13 -6.75 -20.60
N TRP A 34 -52.41 -6.94 -20.92
CA TRP A 34 -53.07 -6.24 -22.03
C TRP A 34 -53.65 -4.87 -21.65
N LEU A 35 -53.46 -3.91 -22.56
CA LEU A 35 -54.35 -2.80 -22.96
C LEU A 35 -55.53 -2.39 -22.05
N ALA A 36 -55.48 -1.14 -21.56
CA ALA A 36 -56.65 -0.25 -21.47
C ALA A 36 -56.20 1.23 -21.32
N GLY A 37 -56.93 2.19 -21.91
CA GLY A 37 -56.93 3.58 -21.42
C GLY A 37 -56.03 4.62 -22.13
N VAL A 38 -56.36 4.95 -23.38
CA VAL A 38 -56.14 6.23 -24.09
C VAL A 38 -55.60 7.42 -23.26
N GLY A 39 -54.49 8.03 -23.68
CA GLY A 39 -54.20 9.45 -23.37
C GLY A 39 -52.73 9.88 -23.28
N LEU A 40 -52.34 10.83 -24.14
CA LEU A 40 -51.21 11.76 -24.00
C LEU A 40 -49.76 11.20 -24.08
N LEU A 41 -49.31 11.04 -25.32
CA LEU A 41 -48.09 11.65 -25.88
C LEU A 41 -47.06 12.25 -24.89
N ILE A 42 -45.84 11.67 -24.79
CA ILE A 42 -44.53 12.32 -25.02
C ILE A 42 -43.44 11.23 -25.20
N ALA A 43 -42.45 11.52 -26.05
CA ALA A 43 -41.27 10.71 -26.39
C ALA A 43 -40.38 10.36 -25.16
N PHE A 44 -39.75 9.17 -25.06
CA PHE A 44 -38.55 8.70 -25.77
C PHE A 44 -37.24 9.44 -25.38
N LEU A 45 -36.14 8.67 -25.25
CA LEU A 45 -34.75 9.04 -24.91
C LEU A 45 -34.36 9.30 -23.43
N SER A 46 -33.58 8.36 -22.90
CA SER A 46 -32.23 8.54 -22.33
C SER A 46 -31.85 9.85 -21.62
N THR A 47 -31.40 9.76 -20.35
CA THR A 47 -29.96 9.91 -20.01
C THR A 47 -29.66 9.64 -18.52
N LEU A 48 -28.41 9.20 -18.33
CA LEU A 48 -27.57 9.05 -17.14
C LEU A 48 -27.93 9.89 -15.89
N GLY A 49 -27.96 9.23 -14.72
CA GLY A 49 -27.74 9.83 -13.40
C GLY A 49 -26.49 9.23 -12.75
N CYS A 50 -25.43 10.01 -12.58
CA CYS A 50 -24.08 9.52 -12.32
C CYS A 50 -23.88 8.73 -11.01
N SER A 51 -23.15 7.62 -11.11
CA SER A 51 -22.40 7.08 -9.97
C SER A 51 -21.31 8.09 -9.58
N ALA A 52 -21.30 8.50 -8.31
CA ALA A 52 -20.29 9.39 -7.74
C ALA A 52 -18.95 8.66 -7.61
N ARG A 53 -18.23 8.51 -8.73
CA ARG A 53 -16.87 8.02 -8.77
C ARG A 53 -15.95 9.09 -8.19
N ALA A 54 -15.51 8.88 -6.96
CA ALA A 54 -14.50 9.73 -6.32
C ALA A 54 -13.28 9.87 -7.26
N PRO A 55 -12.66 11.07 -7.34
CA PRO A 55 -11.46 11.27 -8.15
C PRO A 55 -10.30 10.48 -7.53
N GLY A 56 -10.01 9.32 -8.11
CA GLY A 56 -8.73 8.66 -7.88
C GLY A 56 -7.62 9.56 -8.41
N LEU A 57 -6.63 9.85 -7.58
CA LEU A 57 -5.52 10.73 -7.94
C LEU A 57 -4.81 10.24 -9.21
N SER A 58 -4.75 11.13 -10.20
CA SER A 58 -3.63 11.37 -11.11
C SER A 58 -2.83 10.13 -11.57
N MET A 59 -3.22 9.53 -12.71
CA MET A 59 -2.31 8.72 -13.55
C MET A 59 -1.22 9.56 -14.27
N ALA A 60 -0.84 10.70 -13.69
CA ALA A 60 0.17 11.64 -14.19
C ALA A 60 1.31 11.92 -13.18
N GLU A 61 1.34 11.21 -12.05
CA GLU A 61 2.45 11.23 -11.07
C GLU A 61 3.50 10.13 -11.36
N GLY A 62 3.72 9.84 -12.64
CA GLY A 62 4.66 8.82 -13.11
C GLY A 62 6.12 9.32 -13.12
N ASP A 63 6.33 10.52 -13.65
CA ASP A 63 7.66 11.00 -14.05
C ASP A 63 8.26 12.06 -13.11
N THR A 64 7.47 12.61 -12.19
CA THR A 64 7.95 13.58 -11.19
C THR A 64 8.95 12.92 -10.25
N LEU A 65 10.24 13.24 -10.41
CA LEU A 65 11.28 12.81 -9.49
C LEU A 65 11.18 13.60 -8.19
N VAL A 66 11.24 12.90 -7.06
CA VAL A 66 11.29 13.49 -5.71
C VAL A 66 12.44 12.91 -4.92
N SER A 67 12.94 13.71 -3.99
CA SER A 67 13.83 13.30 -2.91
C SER A 67 13.07 13.42 -1.60
N VAL A 68 13.18 12.42 -0.72
CA VAL A 68 12.61 12.46 0.64
C VAL A 68 13.57 11.83 1.63
N ASP A 69 13.72 12.48 2.78
CA ASP A 69 14.48 11.95 3.91
C ASP A 69 13.56 11.14 4.81
N TYR A 70 14.09 10.10 5.44
CA TYR A 70 13.33 9.25 6.35
C TYR A 70 14.13 8.89 7.60
N GLU A 71 13.43 8.75 8.72
CA GLU A 71 13.96 8.17 9.96
C GLU A 71 12.96 7.14 10.52
N ILE A 72 13.43 5.91 10.73
CA ILE A 72 12.65 4.79 11.22
C ILE A 72 13.01 4.50 12.68
N PHE A 73 11.98 4.47 13.53
CA PHE A 73 12.05 4.22 14.96
C PHE A 73 11.58 2.79 15.28
N GLY A 74 12.20 2.19 16.30
CA GLY A 74 11.85 0.87 16.82
C GLY A 74 13.03 -0.09 16.78
N LYS A 75 12.73 -1.39 16.73
CA LYS A 75 13.74 -2.47 16.70
C LYS A 75 14.30 -2.68 15.30
N VAL A 76 15.10 -1.71 14.82
CA VAL A 76 15.65 -1.66 13.45
C VAL A 76 17.14 -1.96 13.33
N GLN A 77 17.89 -1.94 14.44
CA GLN A 77 19.31 -2.32 14.47
C GLN A 77 19.51 -3.81 14.81
N GLY A 78 20.63 -4.40 14.36
CA GLY A 78 20.93 -5.83 14.55
C GLY A 78 20.10 -6.82 13.70
N VAL A 79 19.11 -6.34 12.95
CA VAL A 79 18.11 -7.15 12.22
C VAL A 79 18.27 -7.11 10.69
N PHE A 80 19.47 -6.80 10.20
CA PHE A 80 19.81 -6.65 8.77
C PHE A 80 18.96 -5.63 7.98
N PHE A 81 18.26 -4.69 8.65
CA PHE A 81 17.34 -3.74 8.03
C PHE A 81 17.94 -3.04 6.80
N ARG A 82 19.13 -2.43 6.94
CA ARG A 82 19.88 -1.78 5.86
C ARG A 82 20.00 -2.63 4.57
N LYS A 83 20.18 -3.95 4.69
CA LYS A 83 20.31 -4.87 3.54
C LYS A 83 18.96 -5.09 2.83
N TYR A 84 17.86 -5.20 3.60
CA TYR A 84 16.52 -5.30 3.03
C TYR A 84 16.09 -3.98 2.39
N THR A 85 16.37 -2.83 3.03
CA THR A 85 16.11 -1.49 2.48
C THR A 85 16.81 -1.29 1.13
N GLN A 86 18.09 -1.66 1.03
CA GLN A 86 18.83 -1.59 -0.24
C GLN A 86 18.22 -2.51 -1.31
N ALA A 87 17.84 -3.74 -0.94
CA ALA A 87 17.26 -4.69 -1.88
C ALA A 87 15.90 -4.22 -2.43
N GLU A 88 15.01 -3.71 -1.57
CA GLU A 88 13.71 -3.20 -1.99
C GLU A 88 13.84 -1.88 -2.78
N GLY A 89 14.75 -0.98 -2.37
CA GLY A 89 15.08 0.22 -3.15
C GLY A 89 15.55 -0.10 -4.57
N LYS A 90 16.51 -1.04 -4.72
CA LYS A 90 16.98 -1.52 -6.03
C LYS A 90 15.87 -2.20 -6.84
N LYS A 91 14.99 -2.98 -6.20
CA LYS A 91 13.82 -3.63 -6.82
C LYS A 91 12.76 -2.64 -7.31
N LEU A 92 12.57 -1.51 -6.61
CA LEU A 92 11.66 -0.45 -7.04
C LEU A 92 12.26 0.47 -8.12
N GLY A 93 13.60 0.50 -8.24
CA GLY A 93 14.34 1.40 -9.14
C GLY A 93 14.66 2.74 -8.50
N LEU A 94 14.81 2.79 -7.17
CA LEU A 94 15.15 3.97 -6.39
C LEU A 94 16.65 4.04 -6.09
N VAL A 95 17.16 5.25 -5.92
CA VAL A 95 18.54 5.55 -5.52
C VAL A 95 18.55 6.32 -4.19
N GLY A 96 19.74 6.50 -3.61
CA GLY A 96 19.91 7.19 -2.33
C GLY A 96 20.72 6.34 -1.35
N TRP A 97 20.42 6.44 -0.06
CA TRP A 97 21.23 5.81 0.98
C TRP A 97 20.46 5.43 2.25
N VAL A 98 21.08 4.56 3.05
CA VAL A 98 20.58 4.14 4.37
C VAL A 98 21.74 4.02 5.37
N GLN A 99 21.55 4.50 6.60
CA GLN A 99 22.52 4.48 7.69
C GLN A 99 21.86 4.15 9.03
N ASN A 100 22.59 3.51 9.95
CA ASN A 100 22.19 3.45 11.35
C ASN A 100 22.57 4.76 12.04
N THR A 101 21.75 5.25 12.98
CA THR A 101 22.15 6.36 13.87
C THR A 101 22.67 5.84 15.20
N ASP A 102 23.43 6.67 15.93
CA ASP A 102 23.87 6.36 17.30
C ASP A 102 22.70 6.30 18.30
N ARG A 103 21.52 6.80 17.91
CA ARG A 103 20.30 6.82 18.73
C ARG A 103 19.48 5.52 18.65
N GLY A 104 19.96 4.52 17.93
CA GLY A 104 19.24 3.26 17.70
C GLY A 104 18.24 3.29 16.54
N THR A 105 18.11 4.41 15.82
CA THR A 105 17.22 4.55 14.65
C THR A 105 17.95 4.16 13.35
N VAL A 106 17.22 4.11 12.24
CA VAL A 106 17.77 4.01 10.89
C VAL A 106 17.28 5.21 10.10
N GLN A 107 18.21 5.97 9.51
CA GLN A 107 17.92 7.13 8.69
C GLN A 107 18.36 6.91 7.24
N GLY A 108 17.86 7.71 6.31
CA GLY A 108 18.34 7.72 4.94
C GLY A 108 17.61 8.72 4.06
N GLN A 109 17.93 8.65 2.76
CA GLN A 109 17.27 9.44 1.72
C GLN A 109 16.88 8.52 0.57
N LEU A 110 15.67 8.73 0.04
CA LEU A 110 15.15 8.07 -1.15
C LEU A 110 15.04 9.09 -2.26
N GLN A 111 15.50 8.74 -3.47
CA GLN A 111 15.29 9.53 -4.67
C GLN A 111 14.77 8.67 -5.82
N GLY A 112 13.85 9.23 -6.59
CA GLY A 112 13.25 8.58 -7.76
C GLY A 112 11.84 9.09 -8.07
N PRO A 113 11.13 8.47 -9.01
CA PRO A 113 9.76 8.88 -9.35
C PRO A 113 8.83 8.70 -8.15
N ILE A 114 7.97 9.70 -7.90
CA ILE A 114 7.08 9.77 -6.74
C ILE A 114 6.21 8.52 -6.54
N SER A 115 5.68 7.94 -7.62
CA SER A 115 4.94 6.66 -7.62
C SER A 115 5.73 5.45 -7.09
N LYS A 116 7.06 5.48 -7.12
CA LYS A 116 7.96 4.46 -6.54
C LYS A 116 8.37 4.84 -5.12
N VAL A 117 8.62 6.12 -4.87
CA VAL A 117 8.96 6.63 -3.54
C VAL A 117 7.82 6.39 -2.54
N ARG A 118 6.56 6.66 -2.90
CA ARG A 118 5.37 6.37 -2.07
C ARG A 118 5.28 4.89 -1.68
N ARG A 119 5.49 3.96 -2.63
CA ARG A 119 5.56 2.51 -2.35
C ARG A 119 6.69 2.13 -1.38
N MET A 120 7.82 2.84 -1.45
CA MET A 120 8.94 2.60 -0.53
C MET A 120 8.64 3.17 0.87
N GLN A 121 7.93 4.30 0.97
CA GLN A 121 7.42 4.84 2.24
C GLN A 121 6.46 3.84 2.92
N GLU A 122 5.45 3.33 2.19
CA GLU A 122 4.53 2.28 2.66
C GLU A 122 5.28 1.02 3.15
N TRP A 123 6.34 0.61 2.45
CA TRP A 123 7.16 -0.54 2.83
C TRP A 123 8.00 -0.28 4.09
N LEU A 124 8.54 0.93 4.24
CA LEU A 124 9.29 1.38 5.42
C LEU A 124 8.40 1.55 6.66
N GLU A 125 7.11 1.83 6.47
CA GLU A 125 6.11 1.86 7.54
C GLU A 125 5.64 0.45 7.95
N THR A 126 5.37 -0.44 6.99
CA THR A 126 4.57 -1.65 7.24
C THR A 126 5.31 -2.99 7.16
N LYS A 127 6.50 -3.04 6.55
CA LYS A 127 7.22 -4.29 6.27
C LYS A 127 8.62 -4.34 6.85
N GLY A 128 9.51 -3.46 6.40
CA GLY A 128 10.92 -3.49 6.79
C GLY A 128 11.60 -4.87 6.63
N SER A 129 12.47 -5.22 7.58
CA SER A 129 13.08 -6.55 7.70
C SER A 129 12.14 -7.54 8.41
N PRO A 130 12.13 -8.83 8.05
CA PRO A 130 11.31 -9.84 8.73
C PRO A 130 11.63 -10.03 10.23
N LYS A 131 12.75 -9.49 10.73
CA LYS A 131 13.09 -9.48 12.17
C LYS A 131 13.00 -8.09 12.82
N SER A 132 12.67 -7.04 12.06
CA SER A 132 12.49 -5.70 12.62
C SER A 132 11.09 -5.49 13.21
N HIS A 133 11.00 -4.56 14.16
CA HIS A 133 9.75 -3.97 14.59
C HIS A 133 9.84 -2.47 14.31
N ILE A 134 8.84 -1.93 13.61
CA ILE A 134 8.77 -0.51 13.25
C ILE A 134 7.69 0.10 14.14
N ASP A 135 8.10 1.01 15.03
CA ASP A 135 7.17 1.71 15.93
C ASP A 135 6.60 2.95 15.24
N ARG A 136 7.43 3.60 14.42
CA ARG A 136 7.10 4.82 13.65
C ARG A 136 8.09 5.00 12.50
N ALA A 137 7.60 5.38 11.32
CA ALA A 137 8.41 6.03 10.31
C ALA A 137 8.14 7.54 10.34
N ASN A 138 9.18 8.35 10.14
CA ASN A 138 9.06 9.78 9.94
C ASN A 138 9.63 10.12 8.56
N PHE A 139 8.95 10.99 7.82
CA PHE A 139 9.36 11.44 6.49
C PHE A 139 9.46 12.96 6.48
N SER A 140 10.58 13.49 6.00
CA SER A 140 10.89 14.92 6.03
C SER A 140 11.62 15.34 4.75
N ASN A 141 11.73 16.65 4.54
CA ASN A 141 12.46 17.25 3.41
C ASN A 141 12.01 16.72 2.02
N GLU A 142 10.72 16.36 1.88
CA GLU A 142 10.14 15.96 0.59
C GLU A 142 10.22 17.14 -0.39
N LYS A 143 10.96 16.95 -1.48
CA LYS A 143 11.23 17.98 -2.49
C LYS A 143 11.23 17.39 -3.89
N VAL A 144 10.66 18.09 -4.85
CA VAL A 144 10.76 17.74 -6.28
C VAL A 144 12.17 18.05 -6.76
N ILE A 145 12.78 17.12 -7.49
CA ILE A 145 14.14 17.22 -8.04
C ILE A 145 14.10 17.11 -9.57
N LEU A 146 15.00 17.81 -10.27
CA LEU A 146 15.09 17.73 -11.74
C LEU A 146 16.03 16.61 -12.22
N LYS A 147 16.89 16.11 -11.34
CA LYS A 147 17.88 15.06 -11.58
C LYS A 147 18.09 14.27 -10.29
N LEU A 148 18.58 13.04 -10.41
CA LEU A 148 19.02 12.25 -9.27
C LEU A 148 20.40 12.74 -8.82
N ASP A 149 20.59 12.91 -7.51
CA ASP A 149 21.89 13.25 -6.91
C ASP A 149 22.78 12.01 -6.72
N TYR A 150 22.18 10.82 -6.70
CA TYR A 150 22.87 9.53 -6.53
C TYR A 150 22.65 8.63 -7.74
N SER A 151 23.65 7.81 -8.09
CA SER A 151 23.57 6.84 -9.18
C SER A 151 23.08 5.45 -8.73
N GLU A 152 23.09 5.16 -7.42
CA GLU A 152 22.69 3.86 -6.86
C GLU A 152 22.11 3.99 -5.45
N PHE A 153 21.68 2.86 -4.87
CA PHE A 153 21.26 2.78 -3.47
C PHE A 153 22.40 2.23 -2.60
N GLN A 154 22.99 3.07 -1.74
CA GLN A 154 24.16 2.72 -0.92
C GLN A 154 23.81 2.41 0.54
N ILE A 155 24.61 1.56 1.18
CA ILE A 155 24.56 1.34 2.63
C ILE A 155 25.75 2.09 3.24
N VAL A 156 25.46 3.17 3.96
CA VAL A 156 26.46 3.94 4.70
C VAL A 156 26.77 3.17 6.00
N LYS A 157 28.05 3.14 6.36
CA LYS A 157 28.52 2.42 7.56
C LYS A 157 28.09 3.12 8.84
#